data_AF-A0A1B9H395-F1
#
_entry.id   AF-A0A1B9H395-F1
#
_cell.length_a   1.000
_cell.length_b   1.000
_cell.length_c   1.000
_cell.angle_alpha   90.00
_cell.angle_beta   90.00
_cell.angle_gamma   90.00
#
_symmetry.space_group_name_H-M   'P 1'
#
loop_
_entity.id
_entity.type
_entity.pdbx_description
1 polymer ?
#
loop_
_entity_poly.entity_id
_entity_poly.type
_entity_poly.pdbx_seq_one_letter_code
_entity_poly.pdbx_strand_id
1 'polypeptide(L)'
;MPQALSSDSPLANLSQTIHATLLSPPRQFLLVTTVTEERDYIATLSLFSVIPNPLSPKPDIDVECHDHAYERADLVRVWTEDIELFEGNMCRRKEDIADAIREGLLHVDCGPRRAVDLSKMKKLQLHFLVKPEPMVFDLVEAELTDHAAALLRATYTLSSAPKASSSKDNGSELRDLRAQLSQKDDEIAVLNSRLASMKATVVRATASDNKKVHQSPQKAKPPANASKLQPNQKRRKAVEDEFAGSSDEEED
;
A
#
# COMPACT_ATOMS: atom_id res chain seq x y z
N MET A 1 27.29 29.30 -25.32
CA MET A 1 25.94 29.46 -24.76
C MET A 1 25.09 28.34 -25.34
N PRO A 2 24.89 27.21 -24.64
CA PRO A 2 24.02 26.17 -25.18
C PRO A 2 22.59 26.69 -25.13
N GLN A 3 21.94 26.71 -26.29
CA GLN A 3 20.54 27.10 -26.41
C GLN A 3 19.67 26.12 -25.62
N ALA A 4 18.67 26.66 -24.93
CA ALA A 4 17.67 25.86 -24.23
C ALA A 4 16.94 24.95 -25.23
N LEU A 5 17.09 23.64 -25.06
CA LEU A 5 16.43 22.60 -25.83
C LEU A 5 14.93 22.63 -25.54
N SER A 6 14.12 23.13 -26.47
CA SER A 6 12.66 23.00 -26.41
C SER A 6 12.26 21.63 -26.93
N SER A 7 12.38 20.60 -26.09
CA SER A 7 11.65 19.36 -26.33
C SER A 7 10.19 19.60 -25.90
N ASP A 8 9.39 20.27 -26.72
CA ASP A 8 7.98 20.63 -26.43
C ASP A 8 7.03 19.40 -26.40
N SER A 9 7.58 18.18 -26.49
CA SER A 9 6.81 16.96 -26.34
C SER A 9 6.35 16.78 -24.88
N PRO A 10 5.05 16.52 -24.62
CA PRO A 10 4.54 16.31 -23.26
C PRO A 10 5.16 15.09 -22.57
N LEU A 11 5.75 14.17 -23.35
CA LEU A 11 6.41 12.95 -22.88
C LEU A 11 7.91 13.13 -22.64
N ALA A 12 8.48 14.29 -22.91
CA ALA A 12 9.92 14.50 -22.74
C ALA A 12 10.30 14.49 -21.25
N ASN A 13 11.21 13.58 -20.88
CA ASN A 13 11.81 13.47 -19.55
C ASN A 13 10.79 13.26 -18.41
N LEU A 14 9.65 12.60 -18.67
CA LEU A 14 8.77 12.20 -17.58
C LEU A 14 9.36 10.99 -16.88
N SER A 15 9.10 10.92 -15.57
CA SER A 15 9.40 9.73 -14.79
C SER A 15 8.38 9.54 -13.70
N GLN A 16 8.07 8.28 -13.39
CA GLN A 16 7.10 7.92 -12.37
C GLN A 16 7.53 6.64 -11.67
N THR A 17 7.46 6.66 -10.34
CA THR A 17 7.65 5.45 -9.53
C THR A 17 6.35 4.65 -9.50
N ILE A 18 6.45 3.34 -9.73
CA ILE A 18 5.34 2.40 -9.68
C ILE A 18 5.60 1.36 -8.60
N HIS A 19 4.65 1.20 -7.67
CA HIS A 19 4.73 0.22 -6.60
C HIS A 19 3.87 -1.01 -6.93
N ALA A 20 4.51 -2.12 -7.27
CA ALA A 20 3.85 -3.40 -7.48
C ALA A 20 3.73 -4.16 -6.15
N THR A 21 2.76 -3.75 -5.32
CA THR A 21 2.52 -4.28 -3.97
C THR A 21 1.96 -5.70 -3.95
N LEU A 22 1.37 -6.16 -5.06
CA LEU A 22 0.79 -7.50 -5.20
C LEU A 22 1.83 -8.59 -5.48
N LEU A 23 3.06 -8.21 -5.82
CA LEU A 23 4.17 -9.15 -5.97
C LEU A 23 4.69 -9.59 -4.61
N SER A 24 5.21 -10.82 -4.56
CA SER A 24 5.90 -11.35 -3.39
C SER A 24 7.36 -11.67 -3.74
N PRO A 25 8.34 -10.92 -3.22
CA PRO A 25 8.19 -9.71 -2.40
C PRO A 25 7.64 -8.52 -3.22
N PRO A 26 7.06 -7.49 -2.58
CA PRO A 26 6.67 -6.25 -3.25
C PRO A 26 7.84 -5.63 -4.01
N ARG A 27 7.55 -5.04 -5.17
CA ARG A 27 8.58 -4.45 -6.05
C ARG A 27 8.30 -3.00 -6.37
N GLN A 28 9.36 -2.27 -6.61
CA GLN A 28 9.32 -0.91 -7.11
C GLN A 28 9.91 -0.88 -8.52
N PHE A 29 9.25 -0.14 -9.38
CA PHE A 29 9.71 0.16 -10.73
C PHE A 29 9.84 1.68 -10.89
N LEU A 30 10.78 2.11 -11.71
CA LEU A 30 10.89 3.48 -12.16
C LEU A 30 10.64 3.50 -13.66
N LEU A 31 9.52 4.10 -14.08
CA LEU A 31 9.26 4.40 -15.47
C LEU A 31 9.97 5.70 -15.83
N VAL A 32 10.66 5.72 -16.96
CA VAL A 32 11.27 6.90 -17.57
C VAL A 32 10.86 6.95 -19.03
N THR A 33 10.52 8.14 -19.52
CA THR A 33 10.21 8.37 -20.93
C THR A 33 11.23 9.30 -21.55
N THR A 34 11.72 8.91 -22.73
CA THR A 34 12.61 9.74 -23.54
C THR A 34 12.06 9.91 -24.94
N VAL A 35 12.21 11.11 -25.48
CA VAL A 35 11.89 11.43 -26.88
C VAL A 35 13.22 11.71 -27.57
N THR A 36 13.46 11.06 -28.70
CA THR A 36 14.72 11.22 -29.44
C THR A 36 14.55 12.36 -30.45
N GLU A 37 15.37 13.39 -30.37
CA GLU A 37 15.25 14.61 -31.21
C GLU A 37 15.41 14.33 -32.72
N GLU A 38 16.20 13.33 -33.11
CA GLU A 38 16.30 12.91 -34.52
C GLU A 38 15.00 12.30 -35.07
N ARG A 39 14.14 11.87 -34.16
CA ARG A 39 12.89 11.17 -34.43
C ARG A 39 11.83 11.64 -33.43
N ASP A 40 11.44 12.91 -33.47
CA ASP A 40 10.37 13.49 -32.61
C ASP A 40 9.03 12.73 -32.68
N TYR A 41 8.94 11.77 -33.60
CA TYR A 41 7.88 10.80 -33.79
C TYR A 41 8.13 9.47 -33.04
N ILE A 42 9.15 9.31 -32.20
CA ILE A 42 9.38 8.09 -31.38
C ILE A 42 9.66 8.47 -29.93
N ALA A 43 8.82 7.95 -29.02
CA ALA A 43 9.09 7.96 -27.58
C ALA A 43 9.46 6.56 -27.11
N THR A 44 10.53 6.46 -26.34
CA THR A 44 10.93 5.20 -25.70
C THR A 44 10.44 5.20 -24.27
N LEU A 45 9.70 4.16 -23.88
CA LEU A 45 9.40 3.83 -22.50
C LEU A 45 10.54 2.97 -21.94
N SER A 46 11.06 3.31 -20.77
CA SER A 46 12.08 2.51 -20.08
C SER A 46 11.67 2.28 -18.63
N LEU A 47 11.42 1.02 -18.29
CA LEU A 47 11.01 0.59 -16.95
C LEU A 47 12.19 -0.07 -16.25
N PHE A 48 12.68 0.57 -15.20
CA PHE A 48 13.80 0.09 -14.40
C PHE A 48 13.31 -0.60 -13.13
N SER A 49 14.01 -1.66 -12.70
CA SER A 49 13.81 -2.25 -11.38
C SER A 49 15.14 -2.69 -10.77
N VAL A 50 15.24 -2.53 -9.45
CA VAL A 50 16.35 -3.02 -8.65
C VAL A 50 15.97 -4.39 -8.08
N ILE A 51 16.78 -5.39 -8.41
CA ILE A 51 16.58 -6.78 -8.04
C ILE A 51 17.67 -7.14 -7.02
N PRO A 52 17.30 -7.42 -5.76
CA PRO A 52 18.23 -7.91 -4.75
C PRO A 52 18.90 -9.17 -5.24
N ASN A 53 20.23 -9.19 -5.23
CA ASN A 53 20.99 -10.33 -5.66
C ASN A 53 20.87 -11.47 -4.62
N PRO A 54 20.37 -12.66 -5.00
CA PRO A 54 20.22 -13.78 -4.07
C PRO A 54 21.55 -14.39 -3.62
N LEU A 55 22.68 -14.05 -4.25
CA LEU A 55 24.00 -14.62 -3.95
C LEU A 55 24.78 -13.90 -2.84
N SER A 56 24.22 -12.92 -2.14
CA SER A 56 24.92 -12.39 -0.95
C SER A 56 24.87 -13.46 0.16
N PRO A 57 26.01 -14.00 0.63
CA PRO A 57 26.00 -14.85 1.82
C PRO A 57 25.33 -14.08 2.94
N LYS A 58 24.42 -14.75 3.67
CA LYS A 58 23.96 -14.19 4.95
C LYS A 58 25.22 -13.99 5.80
N PRO A 59 25.41 -12.82 6.45
CA PRO A 59 26.46 -12.73 7.44
C PRO A 59 26.11 -13.75 8.53
N ASP A 60 26.86 -14.84 8.57
CA ASP A 60 26.86 -15.70 9.74
C ASP A 60 27.31 -14.81 10.90
N ILE A 61 26.42 -14.72 11.88
CA ILE A 61 26.63 -13.96 13.10
C ILE A 61 27.83 -14.62 13.78
N ASP A 62 28.91 -13.83 13.95
CA ASP A 62 30.06 -14.00 14.85
C ASP A 62 31.42 -13.79 14.15
N VAL A 63 31.68 -12.60 13.61
CA VAL A 63 33.07 -12.13 13.42
C VAL A 63 33.15 -10.64 13.73
N GLU A 64 33.90 -10.31 14.78
CA GLU A 64 34.27 -8.95 15.17
C GLU A 64 35.09 -8.26 14.07
N CYS A 65 34.66 -7.04 13.72
CA CYS A 65 35.40 -5.93 13.12
C CYS A 65 36.52 -6.25 12.11
N HIS A 66 36.26 -6.03 10.80
CA HIS A 66 37.14 -5.26 9.90
C HIS A 66 36.31 -4.74 8.69
N ASP A 67 36.59 -3.49 8.29
CA ASP A 67 35.92 -2.67 7.26
C ASP A 67 35.87 -3.31 5.85
N HIS A 68 35.04 -4.32 5.67
CA HIS A 68 34.62 -4.78 4.35
C HIS A 68 33.10 -4.89 4.34
N ALA A 69 32.45 -3.75 4.05
CA ALA A 69 31.07 -3.75 3.59
C ALA A 69 31.01 -4.62 2.33
N TYR A 70 30.59 -5.88 2.48
CA TYR A 70 30.16 -6.71 1.36
C TYR A 70 28.93 -6.02 0.77
N GLU A 71 29.15 -5.11 -0.18
CA GLU A 71 28.09 -4.48 -0.95
C GLU A 71 27.28 -5.61 -1.59
N ARG A 72 26.03 -5.76 -1.16
CA ARG A 72 25.02 -6.46 -1.95
C ARG A 72 24.99 -5.76 -3.30
N ALA A 73 25.63 -6.35 -4.30
CA ALA A 73 25.56 -5.84 -5.66
C ALA A 73 24.15 -6.13 -6.19
N ASP A 74 23.22 -5.21 -5.93
CA ASP A 74 21.87 -5.26 -6.45
C ASP A 74 21.91 -5.22 -7.99
N LEU A 75 21.14 -6.08 -8.63
CA LEU A 75 21.06 -6.14 -10.08
C LEU A 75 20.01 -5.15 -10.59
N VAL A 76 20.42 -4.18 -11.40
CA VAL A 76 19.49 -3.28 -12.10
C VAL A 76 19.09 -3.91 -13.44
N ARG A 77 17.79 -4.01 -13.71
CA ARG A 77 17.27 -4.44 -15.01
C ARG A 77 16.36 -3.38 -15.62
N VAL A 78 16.31 -3.37 -16.95
CA VAL A 78 15.50 -2.44 -17.74
C VAL A 78 14.67 -3.20 -18.78
N TRP A 79 13.42 -2.79 -18.93
CA TRP A 79 12.54 -3.25 -20.02
C TRP A 79 12.03 -2.03 -20.79
N THR A 80 12.00 -2.13 -22.12
CA THR A 80 11.74 -0.98 -23.00
C THR A 80 10.77 -1.30 -24.12
N GLU A 81 10.14 -0.25 -24.63
CA GLU A 81 9.29 -0.28 -25.82
C GLU A 81 9.35 1.08 -26.51
N ASP A 82 9.48 1.07 -27.84
CA ASP A 82 9.43 2.26 -28.67
C ASP A 82 8.01 2.51 -29.16
N ILE A 83 7.51 3.71 -28.94
CA ILE A 83 6.17 4.14 -29.32
C ILE A 83 6.29 5.14 -30.46
N GLU A 84 5.73 4.78 -31.60
CA GLU A 84 5.57 5.70 -32.72
C GLU A 84 4.45 6.71 -32.44
N LEU A 85 4.78 7.98 -32.65
CA LEU A 85 4.01 9.17 -32.29
C LEU A 85 3.52 9.95 -33.54
N PHE A 86 3.41 9.30 -34.70
CA PHE A 86 3.06 9.92 -36.00
C PHE A 86 1.73 10.69 -35.99
N GLU A 87 1.70 11.80 -36.74
CA GLU A 87 0.59 12.75 -36.84
C GLU A 87 -0.62 12.21 -37.62
N GLY A 88 -1.81 12.58 -37.17
CA GLY A 88 -3.07 12.35 -37.89
C GLY A 88 -4.30 12.18 -37.01
N ASN A 89 -4.13 11.67 -35.78
CA ASN A 89 -5.17 11.64 -34.73
C ASN A 89 -4.61 11.29 -33.32
N MET A 90 -3.29 11.34 -33.15
CA MET A 90 -2.60 10.74 -32.00
C MET A 90 -1.98 11.76 -31.03
N CYS A 91 -2.18 13.08 -31.19
CA CYS A 91 -1.78 14.05 -30.15
C CYS A 91 -2.41 13.66 -28.82
N ARG A 92 -3.73 13.45 -28.81
CA ARG A 92 -4.46 13.01 -27.61
C ARG A 92 -3.81 11.80 -26.93
N ARG A 93 -3.31 10.83 -27.71
CA ARG A 93 -2.62 9.66 -27.15
C ARG A 93 -1.32 10.03 -26.44
N LYS A 94 -0.55 11.00 -26.93
CA LYS A 94 0.66 11.50 -26.25
C LYS A 94 0.30 12.20 -24.94
N GLU A 95 -0.74 13.04 -24.97
CA GLU A 95 -1.24 13.72 -23.78
C GLU A 95 -1.82 12.73 -22.76
N ASP A 96 -2.63 11.77 -23.18
CA ASP A 96 -3.22 10.72 -22.32
C ASP A 96 -2.13 9.89 -21.63
N ILE A 97 -1.07 9.50 -22.36
CA ILE A 97 0.09 8.79 -21.80
C ILE A 97 0.80 9.70 -20.80
N ALA A 98 1.05 10.97 -21.15
CA ALA A 98 1.74 11.91 -20.28
C ALA A 98 0.97 12.17 -18.98
N ASP A 99 -0.35 12.35 -19.06
CA ASP A 99 -1.23 12.58 -17.93
C ASP A 99 -1.32 11.34 -17.05
N ALA A 100 -1.46 10.15 -17.63
CA ALA A 100 -1.42 8.90 -16.87
C ALA A 100 -0.09 8.70 -16.12
N ILE A 101 1.05 9.13 -16.67
CA ILE A 101 2.34 9.10 -15.97
C ILE A 101 2.34 10.08 -14.80
N ARG A 102 1.90 11.32 -15.02
CA ARG A 102 1.87 12.38 -13.99
C ARG A 102 0.90 12.05 -12.85
N GLU A 103 -0.25 11.45 -13.17
CA GLU A 103 -1.28 11.06 -12.21
C GLU A 103 -0.98 9.70 -11.56
N GLY A 104 0.03 8.97 -12.02
CA GLY A 104 0.38 7.65 -11.50
C GLY A 104 -0.65 6.57 -11.82
N LEU A 105 -1.42 6.72 -12.91
CA LEU A 105 -2.40 5.77 -13.41
C LEU A 105 -1.72 4.63 -14.19
N LEU A 106 -0.76 3.97 -13.55
CA LEU A 106 0.10 2.95 -14.15
C LEU A 106 0.00 1.64 -13.37
N HIS A 107 0.01 0.53 -14.10
CA HIS A 107 0.08 -0.81 -13.54
C HIS A 107 1.12 -1.63 -14.30
N VAL A 108 1.96 -2.37 -13.57
CA VAL A 108 2.93 -3.30 -14.15
C VAL A 108 2.44 -4.72 -13.92
N ASP A 109 2.10 -5.40 -15.01
CA ASP A 109 1.74 -6.82 -14.99
C ASP A 109 2.98 -7.67 -15.26
N CYS A 110 3.37 -8.43 -14.23
CA CYS A 110 4.49 -9.37 -14.27
C CYS A 110 4.01 -10.83 -14.48
N GLY A 111 2.80 -11.02 -14.99
CA GLY A 111 2.20 -12.32 -15.27
C GLY A 111 1.38 -12.89 -14.11
N PRO A 112 0.81 -14.10 -14.29
CA PRO A 112 -0.25 -14.63 -13.42
C PRO A 112 0.24 -15.12 -12.04
N ARG A 113 1.56 -15.16 -11.81
CA ARG A 113 2.14 -15.68 -10.56
C ARG A 113 2.35 -14.54 -9.58
N ARG A 114 1.96 -14.74 -8.31
CA ARG A 114 2.25 -13.78 -7.23
C ARG A 114 3.75 -13.69 -6.91
N ALA A 115 4.48 -14.80 -7.07
CA ALA A 115 5.93 -14.85 -6.95
C ALA A 115 6.55 -14.90 -8.35
N VAL A 116 7.10 -13.76 -8.79
CA VAL A 116 7.76 -13.62 -10.09
C VAL A 116 9.25 -13.42 -9.88
N ASP A 117 10.06 -14.24 -10.55
CA ASP A 117 11.50 -14.08 -10.58
C ASP A 117 11.88 -13.05 -11.65
N LEU A 118 11.93 -11.77 -11.25
CA LEU A 118 12.29 -10.66 -12.12
C LEU A 118 13.71 -10.80 -12.70
N SER A 119 14.59 -11.62 -12.11
CA SER A 119 15.97 -11.81 -12.60
C SER A 119 16.02 -12.57 -13.93
N LYS A 120 14.95 -13.30 -14.27
CA LYS A 120 14.86 -14.13 -15.50
C LYS A 120 13.80 -13.62 -16.47
N MET A 121 13.07 -12.58 -16.10
CA MET A 121 11.94 -12.07 -16.86
C MET A 121 12.40 -11.30 -18.09
N LYS A 122 12.05 -11.77 -19.29
CA LYS A 122 12.43 -11.12 -20.56
C LYS A 122 11.43 -10.11 -21.09
N LYS A 123 10.16 -10.24 -20.67
CA LYS A 123 9.06 -9.37 -21.11
C LYS A 123 8.10 -9.13 -19.96
N LEU A 124 7.49 -7.97 -19.90
CA LEU A 124 6.44 -7.60 -18.96
C LEU A 124 5.47 -6.63 -19.61
N GLN A 125 4.29 -6.43 -19.02
CA GLN A 125 3.32 -5.48 -19.57
C GLN A 125 3.20 -4.24 -18.69
N LEU A 126 3.17 -3.09 -19.33
CA LEU A 126 2.86 -1.82 -18.70
C LEU A 126 1.49 -1.35 -19.17
N HIS A 127 0.59 -1.16 -18.22
CA HIS A 127 -0.78 -0.76 -18.46
C HIS A 127 -0.96 0.69 -18.00
N PHE A 128 -1.41 1.55 -18.91
CA PHE A 128 -1.84 2.91 -18.63
C PHE A 128 -3.35 2.88 -18.44
N LEU A 129 -3.83 3.21 -17.25
CA LEU A 129 -5.23 3.09 -16.83
C LEU A 129 -6.04 4.32 -17.28
N VAL A 130 -5.95 4.64 -18.57
CA VAL A 130 -6.67 5.74 -19.22
C VAL A 130 -8.07 5.29 -19.67
N LYS A 131 -8.98 6.25 -19.88
CA LYS A 131 -10.33 6.00 -20.40
C LYS A 131 -10.33 6.10 -21.94
N PRO A 132 -11.23 5.38 -22.65
CA PRO A 132 -12.24 4.45 -22.14
C PRO A 132 -11.68 3.07 -21.80
N GLU A 133 -10.56 2.68 -22.41
CA GLU A 133 -9.91 1.39 -22.21
C GLU A 133 -8.42 1.58 -21.92
N PRO A 134 -7.82 0.72 -21.08
CA PRO A 134 -6.41 0.83 -20.73
C PRO A 134 -5.51 0.59 -21.94
N MET A 135 -4.46 1.40 -22.08
CA MET A 135 -3.42 1.18 -23.08
C MET A 135 -2.38 0.20 -22.53
N VAL A 136 -2.10 -0.87 -23.27
CA VAL A 136 -1.17 -1.93 -22.85
C VAL A 136 0.05 -1.92 -23.76
N PHE A 137 1.24 -1.92 -23.16
CA PHE A 137 2.52 -2.00 -23.86
C PHE A 137 3.32 -3.21 -23.38
N ASP A 138 3.84 -4.00 -24.32
CA ASP A 138 4.67 -5.16 -24.06
C ASP A 138 6.15 -4.73 -24.03
N LEU A 139 6.70 -4.51 -22.85
CA LEU A 139 8.10 -4.11 -22.69
C LEU A 139 9.03 -5.32 -22.79
N VAL A 140 10.14 -5.18 -23.50
CA VAL A 140 11.16 -6.23 -23.70
C VAL A 140 12.44 -5.85 -22.96
N GLU A 141 13.13 -6.85 -22.40
CA GLU A 141 14.42 -6.64 -21.74
C GLU A 141 15.43 -5.99 -22.69
N ALA A 142 16.10 -4.94 -22.20
CA ALA A 142 17.12 -4.19 -22.93
C ALA A 142 18.43 -4.09 -22.12
N GLU A 143 19.50 -3.63 -22.78
CA GLU A 143 20.78 -3.41 -22.13
C GLU A 143 20.76 -2.11 -21.30
N LEU A 144 21.23 -2.19 -20.05
CA LEU A 144 21.24 -1.04 -19.14
C LEU A 144 22.09 0.12 -19.68
N THR A 145 23.17 -0.18 -20.40
CA THR A 145 24.12 0.81 -20.95
C THR A 145 23.43 1.80 -21.88
N ASP A 146 22.47 1.32 -22.67
CA ASP A 146 21.77 2.13 -23.69
C ASP A 146 20.79 3.11 -23.05
N HIS A 147 20.29 2.78 -21.85
CA HIS A 147 19.29 3.58 -21.13
C HIS A 147 19.85 4.29 -19.89
N ALA A 148 21.14 4.10 -19.56
CA ALA A 148 21.77 4.68 -18.37
C ALA A 148 21.73 6.22 -18.38
N ALA A 149 21.94 6.85 -19.55
CA ALA A 149 21.86 8.31 -19.68
C ALA A 149 20.43 8.84 -19.44
N ALA A 150 19.40 8.09 -19.84
CA ALA A 150 18.01 8.42 -19.57
C ALA A 150 17.71 8.31 -18.06
N LEU A 151 18.18 7.23 -17.43
CA LEU A 151 18.06 7.02 -15.99
C LEU A 151 18.71 8.15 -15.20
N LEU A 152 19.94 8.54 -15.53
CA LEU A 152 20.64 9.64 -14.86
C LEU A 152 19.89 10.97 -15.00
N ARG A 153 19.37 11.28 -16.19
CA ARG A 153 18.52 12.47 -16.39
C ARG A 153 17.26 12.42 -15.51
N ALA A 154 16.58 11.27 -15.46
CA ALA A 154 15.41 11.11 -14.59
C ALA A 154 15.77 11.29 -13.10
N THR A 155 16.88 10.72 -12.63
CA THR A 155 17.33 10.90 -11.24
C THR A 155 17.65 12.37 -10.94
N TYR A 156 18.26 13.09 -11.88
CA TYR A 156 18.51 14.52 -11.73
C TYR A 156 17.19 15.29 -11.61
N THR A 157 16.21 15.02 -12.48
CA THR A 157 14.88 15.64 -12.42
C THR A 157 14.16 15.35 -11.10
N LEU A 158 14.18 14.10 -10.62
CA LEU A 158 13.57 13.69 -9.36
C LEU A 158 14.27 14.28 -8.13
N SER A 159 15.59 14.44 -8.18
CA SER A 159 16.39 15.03 -7.09
C SER A 159 16.36 16.55 -7.08
N SER A 160 16.08 17.17 -8.23
CA SER A 160 15.93 18.62 -8.31
C SER A 160 14.71 19.05 -7.50
N ALA A 161 14.88 20.08 -6.66
CA ALA A 161 13.77 20.62 -5.88
C ALA A 161 12.61 20.92 -6.84
N PRO A 162 11.37 20.49 -6.53
CA PRO A 162 10.24 20.78 -7.38
C PRO A 162 10.23 22.29 -7.61
N LYS A 163 10.29 22.71 -8.88
CA LYS A 163 10.17 24.13 -9.23
C LYS A 163 8.91 24.60 -8.54
N ALA A 164 9.06 25.47 -7.55
CA ALA A 164 7.93 26.02 -6.82
C ALA A 164 7.02 26.66 -7.87
N SER A 165 5.95 25.97 -8.24
CA SER A 165 4.85 26.61 -8.91
C SER A 165 4.46 27.73 -7.98
N SER A 166 4.50 28.95 -8.49
CA SER A 166 4.25 30.17 -7.74
C SER A 166 2.83 30.14 -7.18
N SER A 167 2.65 29.50 -6.04
CA SER A 167 1.36 29.26 -5.45
C SER A 167 1.50 29.52 -3.97
N LYS A 168 1.19 30.77 -3.60
CA LYS A 168 0.72 31.11 -2.26
C LYS A 168 -0.57 30.33 -1.89
N ASP A 169 -1.12 29.52 -2.81
CA ASP A 169 -2.35 28.75 -2.70
C ASP A 169 -2.15 27.28 -2.26
N ASN A 170 -0.93 26.74 -2.37
CA ASN A 170 -0.67 25.35 -1.97
C ASN A 170 -0.90 25.11 -0.46
N GLY A 171 -0.76 26.16 0.36
CA GLY A 171 -1.01 26.08 1.80
C GLY A 171 -2.48 26.19 2.21
N SER A 172 -3.34 26.78 1.37
CA SER A 172 -4.81 26.73 1.49
C SER A 172 -5.30 25.37 1.02
N GLU A 173 -4.88 24.95 -0.16
CA GLU A 173 -5.28 23.69 -0.78
C GLU A 173 -4.88 22.47 0.07
N LEU A 174 -3.67 22.46 0.64
CA LEU A 174 -3.27 21.40 1.58
C LEU A 174 -4.10 21.37 2.87
N ARG A 175 -4.57 22.52 3.35
CA ARG A 175 -5.47 22.57 4.51
C ARG A 175 -6.86 22.07 4.15
N ASP A 176 -7.36 22.44 2.98
CA ASP A 176 -8.66 21.99 2.49
C ASP A 176 -8.67 20.49 2.20
N LEU A 177 -7.61 19.96 1.58
CA LEU A 177 -7.42 18.52 1.37
C LEU A 177 -7.31 17.75 2.69
N ARG A 178 -6.62 18.30 3.70
CA ARG A 178 -6.57 17.70 5.04
C ARG A 178 -7.94 17.70 5.72
N ALA A 179 -8.71 18.77 5.57
CA ALA A 179 -10.07 18.85 6.09
C ALA A 179 -10.99 17.83 5.40
N GLN A 180 -10.89 17.69 4.08
CA GLN A 180 -11.64 16.69 3.31
C GLN A 180 -11.25 15.26 3.70
N LEU A 181 -9.95 14.97 3.89
CA LEU A 181 -9.49 13.67 4.38
C LEU A 181 -10.07 13.34 5.76
N SER A 182 -9.99 14.29 6.71
CA SER A 182 -10.60 14.12 8.04
C SER A 182 -12.10 13.83 7.96
N GLN A 183 -12.82 14.57 7.10
CA GLN A 183 -14.25 14.35 6.89
C GLN A 183 -14.55 12.97 6.30
N LYS A 184 -13.74 12.50 5.35
CA LYS A 184 -13.88 11.16 4.74
C LYS A 184 -13.55 10.05 5.73
N ASP A 185 -12.56 10.24 6.59
CA ASP A 185 -12.21 9.28 7.65
C ASP A 185 -13.35 9.16 8.69
N ASP A 186 -13.99 10.28 9.05
CA ASP A 186 -15.18 10.28 9.92
C ASP A 186 -16.35 9.54 9.24
N GLU A 187 -16.56 9.75 7.94
CA GLU A 187 -17.59 9.04 7.18
C GLU A 187 -17.31 7.53 7.12
N ILE A 188 -16.06 7.13 6.90
CA ILE A 188 -15.63 5.73 6.93
C ILE A 188 -15.86 5.13 8.32
N ALA A 189 -15.55 5.84 9.40
CA ALA A 189 -15.79 5.38 10.77
C ALA A 189 -17.29 5.20 11.04
N VAL A 190 -18.13 6.13 10.57
CA VAL A 190 -19.59 6.04 10.67
C VAL A 190 -20.11 4.84 9.86
N LEU A 191 -19.66 4.65 8.62
CA LEU A 191 -20.06 3.52 7.79
C LEU A 191 -19.60 2.19 8.37
N ASN A 192 -18.39 2.11 8.91
CA ASN A 192 -17.89 0.93 9.59
C ASN A 192 -18.67 0.61 10.87
N SER A 193 -19.05 1.64 11.66
CA SER A 193 -19.89 1.43 12.85
C SER A 193 -21.31 0.98 12.49
N ARG A 194 -21.88 1.52 11.40
CA ARG A 194 -23.17 1.06 10.84
C ARG A 194 -23.08 -0.36 10.32
N LEU A 195 -22.02 -0.72 9.59
CA LEU A 195 -21.78 -2.08 9.13
C LEU A 195 -21.58 -3.04 10.30
N ALA A 196 -20.85 -2.66 11.34
CA ALA A 196 -20.69 -3.46 12.54
C ALA A 196 -22.02 -3.67 13.28
N SER A 197 -22.82 -2.61 13.40
CA SER A 197 -24.17 -2.68 13.99
C SER A 197 -25.10 -3.55 13.16
N MET A 198 -25.09 -3.41 11.84
CA MET A 198 -25.90 -4.18 10.92
C MET A 198 -25.46 -5.66 10.90
N LYS A 199 -24.15 -5.94 10.93
CA LYS A 199 -23.60 -7.29 11.14
C LYS A 199 -24.07 -7.87 12.47
N ALA A 200 -24.05 -7.10 13.56
CA ALA A 200 -24.53 -7.57 14.86
C ALA A 200 -26.04 -7.85 14.86
N THR A 201 -26.85 -7.03 14.19
CA THR A 201 -28.28 -7.26 14.00
C THR A 201 -28.54 -8.49 13.14
N VAL A 202 -27.79 -8.69 12.05
CA VAL A 202 -27.87 -9.88 11.19
C VAL A 202 -27.44 -11.13 11.97
N VAL A 203 -26.38 -11.08 12.77
CA VAL A 203 -25.97 -12.21 13.64
C VAL A 203 -27.05 -12.52 14.68
N ARG A 204 -27.69 -11.51 15.29
CA ARG A 204 -28.81 -11.75 16.22
C ARG A 204 -30.04 -12.31 15.51
N ALA A 205 -30.36 -11.81 14.31
CA ALA A 205 -31.49 -12.26 13.50
C ALA A 205 -31.29 -13.70 12.97
N THR A 206 -30.08 -14.04 12.54
CA THR A 206 -29.72 -15.39 12.07
C THR A 206 -29.50 -16.36 13.23
N ALA A 207 -29.09 -15.88 14.42
CA ALA A 207 -29.09 -16.67 15.65
C ALA A 207 -30.52 -16.92 16.18
N SER A 208 -31.50 -16.07 15.87
CA SER A 208 -32.90 -16.34 16.17
C SER A 208 -33.56 -17.37 15.23
N ASP A 209 -33.09 -17.48 13.98
CA ASP A 209 -33.62 -18.48 13.02
C ASP A 209 -33.09 -19.91 13.26
N ASN A 210 -31.99 -20.07 13.99
CA ASN A 210 -31.45 -21.37 14.40
C ASN A 210 -31.97 -21.89 15.75
N LYS A 211 -33.09 -21.34 16.27
CA LYS A 211 -33.77 -21.92 17.43
C LYS A 211 -34.59 -23.16 17.05
N LYS A 212 -33.90 -24.28 16.77
CA LYS A 212 -34.34 -25.52 17.44
C LYS A 212 -34.04 -25.33 18.92
N VAL A 213 -35.10 -25.33 19.71
CA VAL A 213 -35.09 -25.22 21.17
C VAL A 213 -34.19 -26.31 21.75
N HIS A 214 -32.91 -26.01 21.98
CA HIS A 214 -32.15 -26.68 23.03
C HIS A 214 -32.37 -25.87 24.31
N GLN A 215 -33.32 -26.34 25.13
CA GLN A 215 -33.38 -25.95 26.53
C GLN A 215 -32.03 -26.29 27.15
N SER A 216 -31.24 -25.29 27.53
CA SER A 216 -30.31 -25.44 28.64
C SER A 216 -31.11 -25.96 29.83
N PRO A 217 -30.60 -26.92 30.63
CA PRO A 217 -31.36 -27.46 31.74
C PRO A 217 -31.72 -26.30 32.67
N GLN A 218 -33.01 -25.95 32.69
CA GLN A 218 -33.52 -24.99 33.65
C GLN A 218 -33.22 -25.58 35.02
N LYS A 219 -32.37 -24.89 35.81
CA LYS A 219 -32.18 -25.26 37.21
C LYS A 219 -33.56 -25.38 37.84
N ALA A 220 -33.86 -26.60 38.31
CA ALA A 220 -35.13 -26.91 38.94
C ALA A 220 -35.42 -25.86 40.00
N LYS A 221 -36.64 -25.30 39.96
CA LYS A 221 -37.13 -24.40 41.00
C LYS A 221 -36.90 -25.10 42.35
N PRO A 222 -36.15 -24.51 43.30
CA PRO A 222 -35.89 -25.18 44.56
C PRO A 222 -37.24 -25.45 45.25
N PRO A 223 -37.41 -26.61 45.89
CA PRO A 223 -38.67 -26.98 46.53
C PRO A 223 -39.07 -25.91 47.54
N ALA A 224 -40.36 -25.54 47.52
CA ALA A 224 -40.93 -24.58 48.46
C ALA A 224 -40.65 -25.11 49.88
N ASN A 225 -39.81 -24.37 50.63
CA ASN A 225 -39.26 -24.61 51.98
C ASN A 225 -37.73 -24.76 52.07
N ALA A 226 -36.98 -24.76 50.96
CA ALA A 226 -35.51 -24.79 51.01
C ALA A 226 -34.88 -23.55 51.69
N SER A 227 -35.57 -22.40 51.68
CA SER A 227 -35.14 -21.15 52.31
C SER A 227 -35.16 -21.17 53.85
N LYS A 228 -35.67 -22.23 54.48
CA LYS A 228 -35.63 -22.38 55.96
C LYS A 228 -34.35 -23.05 56.46
N LEU A 229 -33.62 -23.74 55.60
CA LEU A 229 -32.38 -24.46 55.95
C LEU A 229 -31.11 -23.65 55.67
N GLN A 230 -31.18 -22.66 54.78
CA GLN A 230 -30.04 -21.79 54.51
C GLN A 230 -30.11 -20.52 55.38
N PRO A 231 -29.04 -20.18 56.12
CA PRO A 231 -28.99 -18.92 56.85
C PRO A 231 -29.11 -17.77 55.86
N ASN A 232 -30.21 -17.02 55.91
CA ASN A 232 -30.38 -15.80 55.12
C ASN A 232 -29.21 -14.85 55.37
N GLN A 233 -28.81 -14.07 54.36
CA GLN A 233 -27.61 -13.19 54.41
C GLN A 233 -27.52 -12.30 55.67
N LYS A 234 -28.67 -11.86 56.23
CA LYS A 234 -28.69 -11.13 57.52
C LYS A 234 -28.15 -11.96 58.70
N ARG A 235 -28.47 -13.26 58.75
CA ARG A 235 -27.95 -14.18 59.77
C ARG A 235 -26.47 -14.50 59.54
N ARG A 236 -26.01 -14.56 58.28
CA ARG A 236 -24.57 -14.72 57.98
C ARG A 236 -23.76 -13.53 58.48
N LYS A 237 -24.26 -12.31 58.25
CA LYS A 237 -23.60 -11.09 58.71
C LYS A 237 -23.57 -10.96 60.24
N ALA A 238 -24.64 -11.36 60.93
CA ALA A 238 -24.65 -11.39 62.40
C ALA A 238 -23.69 -12.44 62.98
N VAL A 239 -23.57 -13.62 62.35
CA VAL A 239 -22.60 -14.65 62.77
C VAL A 239 -21.15 -14.21 62.49
N GLU A 240 -20.89 -13.47 61.41
CA GLU A 240 -19.56 -12.88 61.17
C GLU A 240 -19.20 -11.78 62.19
N ASP A 241 -20.15 -10.91 62.55
CA ASP A 241 -19.92 -9.87 63.58
C ASP A 241 -19.76 -10.47 64.99
N GLU A 242 -20.45 -11.57 65.31
CA GLU A 242 -20.25 -12.30 66.59
C GLU A 242 -18.90 -13.05 66.65
N PHE A 243 -18.35 -13.46 65.50
CA PHE A 243 -17.05 -14.15 65.46
C PHE A 243 -15.85 -13.20 65.41
N ALA A 244 -16.04 -11.97 64.92
CA ALA A 244 -15.02 -10.93 64.85
C ALA A 244 -14.98 -9.99 66.07
N GLY A 245 -15.96 -10.07 66.97
CA GLY A 245 -16.13 -9.16 68.11
C GLY A 245 -15.67 -9.69 69.48
N SER A 246 -14.95 -10.81 69.57
CA SER A 246 -14.44 -11.36 70.84
C SER A 246 -12.93 -11.63 70.77
N SER A 247 -12.15 -10.55 70.79
CA SER A 247 -10.83 -10.47 71.42
C SER A 247 -10.48 -8.99 71.52
N ASP A 248 -11.14 -8.33 72.46
CA ASP A 248 -10.61 -7.11 73.06
C ASP A 248 -9.73 -7.54 74.23
N GLU A 249 -8.54 -6.95 74.28
CA GLU A 249 -7.68 -6.70 75.46
C GLU A 249 -7.20 -7.88 76.33
N GLU A 250 -5.88 -8.09 76.38
CA GLU A 250 -5.06 -7.91 77.60
C GLU A 250 -3.54 -8.07 77.34
N GLU A 251 -2.80 -7.01 77.69
CA GLU A 251 -1.45 -6.95 78.31
C GLU A 251 -0.19 -7.45 77.55
N ASP A 252 0.58 -6.49 77.00
CA ASP A 252 1.88 -6.01 77.54
C ASP A 252 2.42 -4.78 76.75
#